data_AF-A0A3M0WGE0-F1
#
_entry.id   AF-A0A3M0WGE0-F1
#
_cell.length_a   1.000
_cell.length_b   1.000
_cell.length_c   1.000
_cell.angle_alpha   90.00
_cell.angle_beta   90.00
_cell.angle_gamma   90.00
#
_symmetry.space_group_name_H-M   'P 1'
#
loop_
_entity.id
_entity.type
_entity.pdbx_description
1 polymer ?
#
loop_
_entity_poly.entity_id
_entity_poly.type
_entity_poly.pdbx_seq_one_letter_code
_entity_poly.pdbx_strand_id
1 'polypeptide(L)'
;MPGDLGDPAPEPFLGRLERLCHAGTLTELWEAHVEAMAAYGFDRLIYASTRLRLPDEMLGDADDAIILSNHPTAYLREFMRAELYTSAPMVRWAATHVGARSWRQVIEAWERGELDPAARRVWELNRRF
;
A
#
# COMPACT_ATOMS: atom_id res chain seq x y z
N MET A 1 34.62 3.87 19.69
CA MET A 1 34.20 3.74 18.29
C MET A 1 33.09 2.70 18.22
N PRO A 2 31.80 3.09 18.19
CA PRO A 2 30.75 2.17 17.76
C PRO A 2 30.72 2.18 16.23
N GLY A 3 30.76 0.99 15.64
CA GLY A 3 30.68 0.79 14.20
C GLY A 3 29.36 1.32 13.65
N ASP A 4 29.48 2.25 12.70
CA ASP A 4 28.43 2.63 11.78
C ASP A 4 28.15 1.42 10.87
N LEU A 5 27.34 0.49 11.36
CA LEU A 5 26.59 -0.41 10.48
C LEU A 5 25.41 0.41 9.94
N GLY A 6 25.74 1.39 9.09
CA GLY A 6 24.75 2.06 8.27
C GLY A 6 23.99 0.99 7.51
N ASP A 7 22.66 1.08 7.52
CA ASP A 7 21.81 0.16 6.78
C ASP A 7 22.39 -0.05 5.38
N PRO A 8 22.48 -1.30 4.90
CA PRO A 8 23.06 -1.58 3.59
C PRO A 8 22.37 -0.67 2.58
N ALA A 9 23.17 0.09 1.81
CA ALA A 9 22.64 0.97 0.79
C ALA A 9 21.66 0.17 -0.08
N PRO A 10 20.45 0.70 -0.35
CA PRO A 10 19.44 -0.04 -1.08
C PRO A 10 20.02 -0.54 -2.40
N GLU A 11 19.72 -1.79 -2.75
CA GLU A 11 20.14 -2.41 -4.01
C GLU A 11 19.95 -1.44 -5.18
N PRO A 12 20.93 -1.30 -6.11
CA PRO A 12 20.79 -0.45 -7.28
C PRO A 12 19.47 -0.73 -8.02
N PHE A 13 18.81 0.34 -8.48
CA PHE A 13 17.48 0.27 -9.10
C PHE A 13 17.36 -0.83 -10.18
N LEU A 14 18.36 -0.95 -11.05
CA LEU A 14 18.35 -1.93 -12.13
C LEU A 14 18.44 -3.38 -11.62
N GLY A 15 19.32 -3.66 -10.66
CA GLY A 15 19.45 -5.01 -10.09
C GLY A 15 18.15 -5.49 -9.41
N ARG A 16 17.46 -4.57 -8.75
CA ARG A 16 16.15 -4.84 -8.15
C ARG A 16 15.10 -5.17 -9.19
N LEU A 17 15.06 -4.43 -10.31
CA LEU A 17 14.15 -4.74 -11.41
C LEU A 17 14.45 -6.09 -12.03
N GLU A 18 15.73 -6.40 -12.26
CA GLU A 18 16.15 -7.72 -12.74
C GLU A 18 15.68 -8.82 -11.80
N ARG A 19 15.89 -8.67 -10.48
CA ARG A 19 15.42 -9.63 -9.47
C ARG A 19 13.90 -9.82 -9.51
N LEU A 20 13.13 -8.74 -9.61
CA LEU A 20 11.66 -8.83 -9.68
C LEU A 20 11.19 -9.51 -10.98
N CYS A 21 11.84 -9.22 -12.11
CA CYS A 21 11.53 -9.82 -13.42
C CYS A 21 11.93 -11.30 -13.50
N HIS A 22 12.93 -11.73 -12.72
CA HIS A 22 13.40 -13.12 -12.67
C HIS A 22 12.69 -13.98 -11.61
N ALA A 23 11.80 -13.41 -10.80
CA ALA A 23 11.03 -14.17 -9.82
C ALA A 23 10.16 -15.23 -10.51
N GLY A 24 10.24 -16.48 -10.03
CA GLY A 24 9.51 -17.61 -10.62
C GLY A 24 8.06 -17.70 -10.13
N THR A 25 7.75 -17.03 -9.02
CA THR A 25 6.41 -17.01 -8.42
C THR A 25 6.00 -15.62 -7.95
N LEU A 26 4.69 -15.41 -7.81
CA LEU A 26 4.15 -14.17 -7.25
C LEU A 26 4.59 -13.92 -5.80
N THR A 27 4.76 -15.01 -5.02
CA THR A 27 5.23 -14.94 -3.64
C THR A 27 6.67 -14.46 -3.58
N GLU A 28 7.57 -15.06 -4.37
CA GLU A 28 8.98 -14.63 -4.45
C GLU A 28 9.08 -13.17 -4.89
N LEU A 29 8.30 -12.77 -5.89
CA LEU A 29 8.24 -11.39 -6.36
C LEU A 29 7.81 -10.45 -5.24
N TRP A 30 6.74 -10.80 -4.53
CA TRP A 30 6.19 -9.96 -3.47
C TRP A 30 7.15 -9.83 -2.27
N GLU A 31 7.77 -10.92 -1.84
CA GLU A 31 8.75 -10.92 -0.76
C GLU A 31 9.97 -10.06 -1.10
N ALA A 32 10.52 -10.22 -2.32
CA ALA A 32 11.62 -9.38 -2.80
C ALA A 32 11.23 -7.90 -2.86
N HIS A 33 9.98 -7.59 -3.25
CA HIS A 33 9.49 -6.22 -3.28
C HIS A 33 9.33 -5.61 -1.88
N VAL A 34 8.80 -6.37 -0.92
CA VAL A 34 8.65 -5.94 0.48
C VAL A 34 10.01 -5.64 1.09
N GLU A 35 10.98 -6.53 0.92
CA GLU A 35 12.37 -6.35 1.38
C GLU A 35 12.98 -5.07 0.77
N ALA A 36 12.79 -4.88 -0.53
CA ALA A 36 13.22 -3.70 -1.25
C ALA A 36 12.65 -2.40 -0.67
N MET A 37 11.36 -2.38 -0.35
CA MET A 37 10.65 -1.21 0.17
C MET A 37 11.00 -0.91 1.63
N ALA A 38 11.34 -1.95 2.42
CA ALA A 38 11.83 -1.80 3.78
C ALA A 38 13.12 -0.96 3.84
N ALA A 39 14.01 -1.08 2.84
CA ALA A 39 15.22 -0.25 2.73
C ALA A 39 14.93 1.26 2.51
N TYR A 40 13.69 1.62 2.11
CA TYR A 40 13.23 3.01 2.03
C TYR A 40 12.42 3.44 3.26
N GLY A 41 12.30 2.59 4.27
CA GLY A 41 11.50 2.84 5.48
C GLY A 41 10.01 2.52 5.33
N PHE A 42 9.58 1.87 4.26
CA PHE A 42 8.20 1.38 4.14
C PHE A 42 8.09 -0.01 4.78
N ASP A 43 7.37 -0.10 5.89
CA ASP A 43 7.17 -1.32 6.68
C ASP A 43 5.86 -2.05 6.34
N ARG A 44 4.92 -1.35 5.69
CA ARG A 44 3.59 -1.85 5.35
C ARG A 44 3.21 -1.47 3.92
N LEU A 45 2.79 -2.47 3.15
CA LEU A 45 2.46 -2.36 1.74
C LEU A 45 1.13 -3.03 1.43
N ILE A 46 0.39 -2.40 0.52
CA ILE A 46 -0.77 -2.97 -0.15
C ILE A 46 -0.62 -2.70 -1.64
N TYR A 47 -0.63 -3.75 -2.43
CA TYR A 47 -0.72 -3.68 -3.88
C TYR A 47 -2.08 -4.22 -4.30
N ALA A 48 -2.80 -3.49 -5.15
CA ALA A 48 -4.08 -3.90 -5.70
C ALA A 48 -4.07 -3.70 -7.21
N SER A 49 -4.48 -4.71 -7.96
CA SER A 49 -4.58 -4.66 -9.42
C SER A 49 -5.83 -5.39 -9.90
N THR A 50 -6.67 -4.68 -10.64
CA THR A 50 -7.89 -5.19 -11.26
C THR A 50 -7.68 -5.32 -12.77
N ARG A 51 -7.99 -6.48 -13.34
CA ARG A 51 -7.79 -6.72 -14.78
C ARG A 51 -8.83 -6.01 -15.64
N LEU A 52 -10.07 -5.97 -15.17
CA LEU A 52 -11.19 -5.30 -15.81
C LEU A 52 -11.55 -4.07 -14.97
N ARG A 53 -11.53 -2.90 -15.62
CA ARG A 53 -12.11 -1.68 -15.06
C ARG A 53 -13.10 -1.15 -16.09
N LEU A 54 -14.38 -1.18 -15.74
CA LEU A 54 -15.39 -0.55 -16.56
C LEU A 54 -15.29 0.98 -16.41
N PRO A 55 -15.68 1.77 -17.44
CA PRO A 55 -15.53 3.22 -17.43
C PRO A 55 -16.14 3.93 -16.22
N ASP A 56 -17.19 3.37 -15.62
CA ASP A 56 -17.92 3.95 -14.48
C ASP A 56 -17.47 3.37 -13.12
N GLU A 57 -16.54 2.41 -13.10
CA GLU A 57 -16.06 1.75 -11.89
C GLU A 57 -14.70 2.31 -11.46
N MET A 58 -14.72 3.16 -10.43
CA MET A 58 -13.52 3.83 -9.92
C MET A 58 -12.38 2.88 -9.50
N LEU A 59 -12.71 1.67 -9.04
CA LEU A 59 -11.73 0.69 -8.56
C LEU A 59 -11.80 -0.66 -9.29
N GLY A 60 -12.75 -0.86 -10.22
CA GLY A 60 -13.09 -2.17 -10.78
C GLY A 60 -13.81 -3.10 -9.78
N ASP A 61 -14.07 -4.32 -10.21
CA ASP A 61 -14.65 -5.38 -9.36
C ASP A 61 -13.61 -5.88 -8.34
N ALA A 62 -14.01 -5.95 -7.08
CA ALA A 62 -13.19 -6.48 -5.99
C ALA A 62 -12.94 -7.99 -6.14
N ASP A 63 -13.88 -8.72 -6.77
CA ASP A 63 -13.75 -10.16 -7.03
C ASP A 63 -12.71 -10.45 -8.14
N ASP A 64 -12.39 -9.45 -8.98
CA ASP A 64 -11.37 -9.51 -10.03
C ASP A 64 -10.02 -8.92 -9.59
N ALA A 65 -9.91 -8.47 -8.33
CA ALA A 65 -8.72 -7.82 -7.82
C ALA A 65 -7.68 -8.84 -7.32
N ILE A 66 -6.44 -8.70 -7.77
CA ILE A 66 -5.29 -9.28 -7.09
C ILE A 66 -4.84 -8.30 -6.02
N ILE A 67 -4.89 -8.73 -4.75
CA ILE A 67 -4.41 -7.95 -3.61
C ILE A 67 -3.22 -8.68 -2.99
N LEU A 68 -2.09 -7.96 -2.87
CA LEU A 68 -0.91 -8.41 -2.14
C LEU A 68 -0.66 -7.46 -0.97
N SER A 69 -0.33 -8.01 0.19
CA SER A 69 -0.02 -7.19 1.36
C SER A 69 0.86 -7.95 2.36
N ASN A 70 1.66 -7.20 3.11
CA ASN A 70 2.38 -7.69 4.29
C ASN A 70 1.73 -7.21 5.61
N HIS A 71 0.53 -6.64 5.57
CA HIS A 71 -0.23 -6.32 6.78
C HIS A 71 -0.67 -7.59 7.53
N PRO A 72 -0.87 -7.50 8.85
CA PRO A 72 -1.50 -8.58 9.61
C PRO A 72 -2.84 -8.98 9.00
N THR A 73 -3.14 -10.27 8.95
CA THR A 73 -4.41 -10.78 8.39
C THR A 73 -5.64 -10.17 9.08
N ALA A 74 -5.53 -9.83 10.37
CA ALA A 74 -6.58 -9.14 11.12
C ALA A 74 -6.89 -7.74 10.55
N TYR A 75 -5.85 -6.97 10.20
CA TYR A 75 -6.00 -5.67 9.55
C TYR A 75 -6.71 -5.82 8.20
N LEU A 76 -6.22 -6.71 7.33
CA LEU A 76 -6.79 -6.90 6.00
C LEU A 76 -8.25 -7.34 6.08
N ARG A 77 -8.58 -8.24 7.00
CA ARG A 77 -9.95 -8.67 7.21
C ARG A 77 -10.86 -7.51 7.62
N GLU A 78 -10.45 -6.66 8.55
CA GLU A 78 -11.23 -5.48 8.94
C GLU A 78 -11.33 -4.46 7.79
N PHE A 79 -10.24 -4.23 7.06
CA PHE A 79 -10.17 -3.31 5.93
C PHE A 79 -11.06 -3.74 4.75
N MET A 80 -11.16 -5.05 4.49
CA MET A 80 -11.96 -5.59 3.39
C MET A 80 -13.44 -5.81 3.75
N ARG A 81 -13.76 -6.29 4.97
CA ARG A 81 -15.12 -6.73 5.33
C ARG A 81 -16.21 -5.67 5.21
N ALA A 82 -15.90 -4.44 5.55
CA ALA A 82 -16.85 -3.32 5.48
C ALA A 82 -16.53 -2.39 4.28
N GLU A 83 -15.85 -2.95 3.27
CA GLU A 83 -15.40 -2.22 2.08
C GLU A 83 -14.69 -0.91 2.45
N LEU A 84 -13.95 -0.90 3.58
CA LEU A 84 -13.35 0.32 4.12
C LEU A 84 -12.36 0.94 3.14
N TYR A 85 -11.77 0.12 2.25
CA TYR A 85 -10.94 0.57 1.14
C TYR A 85 -11.65 1.58 0.23
N THR A 86 -12.97 1.48 0.00
CA THR A 86 -13.74 2.46 -0.80
C THR A 86 -13.80 3.84 -0.15
N SER A 87 -13.62 3.87 1.18
CA SER A 87 -13.59 5.07 2.00
C SER A 87 -12.18 5.51 2.39
N ALA A 88 -11.16 4.74 2.02
CA ALA A 88 -9.77 5.04 2.35
C ALA A 88 -9.30 6.25 1.53
N PRO A 89 -8.82 7.33 2.17
CA PRO A 89 -8.47 8.56 1.46
C PRO A 89 -7.46 8.36 0.31
N MET A 90 -6.45 7.53 0.51
CA MET A 90 -5.44 7.28 -0.52
C MET A 90 -5.93 6.38 -1.65
N VAL A 91 -6.90 5.49 -1.37
CA VAL A 91 -7.53 4.67 -2.43
C VAL A 91 -8.39 5.57 -3.32
N ARG A 92 -9.19 6.45 -2.72
CA ARG A 92 -9.98 7.46 -3.47
C ARG A 92 -9.09 8.38 -4.30
N TRP A 93 -7.94 8.80 -3.76
CA TRP A 93 -6.96 9.59 -4.49
C TRP A 93 -6.42 8.82 -5.70
N ALA A 94 -5.95 7.58 -5.49
CA ALA A 94 -5.39 6.74 -6.55
C ALA A 94 -6.41 6.40 -7.65
N ALA A 95 -7.70 6.31 -7.34
CA ALA A 95 -8.76 6.06 -8.30
C ALA A 95 -8.96 7.19 -9.33
N THR A 96 -8.49 8.40 -9.03
CA THR A 96 -8.74 9.60 -9.84
C THR A 96 -7.47 10.31 -10.30
N HIS A 97 -6.29 9.77 -9.98
CA HIS A 97 -5.00 10.40 -10.25
C HIS A 97 -3.97 9.39 -10.77
N VAL A 98 -3.05 9.88 -11.60
CA VAL A 98 -1.86 9.14 -12.03
C VAL A 98 -0.65 9.75 -11.34
N GLY A 99 0.15 8.92 -10.67
CA GLY A 99 1.40 9.32 -10.03
C GLY A 99 1.49 8.90 -8.57
N ALA A 100 2.33 9.61 -7.81
CA ALA A 100 2.59 9.34 -6.41
C ALA A 100 2.06 10.46 -5.50
N ARG A 101 1.66 10.10 -4.28
CA ARG A 101 1.14 11.03 -3.29
C ARG A 101 1.60 10.62 -1.89
N SER A 102 2.01 11.60 -1.08
CA SER A 102 2.45 11.37 0.29
C SER A 102 1.27 11.11 1.23
N TRP A 103 1.42 10.12 2.11
CA TRP A 103 0.49 9.81 3.19
C TRP A 103 0.30 10.96 4.18
N ARG A 104 1.29 11.88 4.29
CA ARG A 104 1.26 13.03 5.18
C ARG A 104 -0.02 13.86 5.05
N GLN A 105 -0.61 13.91 3.87
CA GLN A 105 -1.82 14.71 3.63
C GLN A 105 -3.04 14.17 4.35
N VAL A 106 -3.12 12.85 4.56
CA VAL A 106 -4.20 12.25 5.36
C VAL A 106 -4.01 12.62 6.84
N ILE A 107 -2.76 12.68 7.30
CA ILE A 107 -2.41 13.14 8.65
C ILE A 107 -2.83 14.60 8.84
N GLU A 108 -2.45 15.48 7.91
CA GLU A 108 -2.80 16.89 7.95
C GLU A 108 -4.33 17.10 7.89
N ALA A 109 -5.03 16.36 7.04
CA ALA A 109 -6.49 16.40 6.98
C ALA A 109 -7.15 15.90 8.29
N TRP A 110 -6.56 14.89 8.95
CA TRP A 110 -7.00 14.45 10.27
C TRP A 110 -6.79 15.53 11.33
N GLU A 111 -5.61 16.15 11.38
CA GLU A 111 -5.27 17.21 12.33
C GLU A 111 -6.19 18.45 12.18
N ARG A 112 -6.61 18.76 10.94
CA ARG A 112 -7.58 19.83 10.65
C ARG A 112 -9.03 19.42 10.88
N GLY A 113 -9.31 18.15 11.20
CA GLY A 113 -10.66 17.64 11.40
C GLY A 113 -11.49 17.47 10.12
N GLU A 114 -10.83 17.43 8.96
CA GLU A 114 -11.47 17.45 7.62
C GLU A 114 -11.84 16.05 7.11
N LEU A 115 -11.41 14.98 7.79
CA LEU A 115 -11.82 13.63 7.40
C LEU A 115 -13.32 13.42 7.68
N ASP A 116 -14.04 12.94 6.67
CA ASP A 116 -15.42 12.49 6.82
C ASP A 116 -15.52 11.28 7.78
N PRO A 117 -16.70 10.95 8.34
CA PRO A 117 -16.83 9.85 9.30
C PRO A 117 -16.33 8.49 8.79
N ALA A 118 -16.43 8.21 7.49
CA ALA A 118 -15.97 6.94 6.92
C ALA A 118 -14.44 6.90 6.79
N ALA A 119 -13.82 8.01 6.35
CA ALA A 119 -12.37 8.18 6.32
C ALA A 119 -11.75 8.15 7.72
N ARG A 120 -12.46 8.68 8.75
CA ARG A 120 -12.03 8.58 10.15
C ARG A 120 -11.96 7.13 10.63
N ARG A 121 -12.92 6.28 10.28
CA ARG A 121 -12.87 4.84 10.62
C ARG A 121 -11.65 4.15 10.02
N VAL A 122 -11.30 4.48 8.78
CA VAL A 122 -10.07 3.98 8.13
C VAL A 122 -8.84 4.44 8.88
N TRP A 123 -8.78 5.74 9.23
CA TRP A 123 -7.68 6.30 10.00
C TRP A 123 -7.51 5.61 11.37
N GLU A 124 -8.60 5.38 12.08
CA GLU A 124 -8.60 4.68 13.37
C GLU A 124 -8.15 3.22 13.25
N LEU A 125 -8.58 2.51 12.21
CA LEU A 125 -8.09 1.17 11.90
C LEU A 125 -6.58 1.18 11.65
N ASN A 126 -6.09 2.11 10.83
CA ASN A 126 -4.67 2.22 10.51
C ASN A 126 -3.82 2.48 11.76
N ARG A 127 -4.31 3.25 12.73
CA ARG A 127 -3.57 3.53 13.97
C ARG A 127 -3.52 2.35 14.96
N ARG A 128 -4.39 1.35 14.80
CA ARG A 128 -4.41 0.15 15.66
C ARG A 128 -3.37 -0.89 15.27
N PHE A 129 -2.79 -0.80 14.09
CA PHE A 129 -1.88 -1.78 13.47
C PHE A 129 -0.57 -1.13 13.04
#